data_AF-A0AAF0T7G7-F1
#
_entry.id   AF-A0AAF0T7G7-F1
#
_cell.length_a   1.000
_cell.length_b   1.000
_cell.length_c   1.000
_cell.angle_alpha   90.00
_cell.angle_beta   90.00
_cell.angle_gamma   90.00
#
_symmetry.space_group_name_H-M   'P 1'
#
loop_
_entity.id
_entity.type
_entity.pdbx_description
1 polymer ?
#
loop_
_entity_poly.entity_id
_entity_poly.type
_entity_poly.pdbx_seq_one_letter_code
_entity_poly.pdbx_strand_id
1 'polypeptide(L)'
;MPTVSVGRDCLFEALGCTYTDEEFDELCFQFGIELDDITTEKAIQRKEKHLEEEGVEDDGETIYKIEVPANRYDLLCLEGLAQALRIFNGLDPIPTYKVANIGKESMLEMRVKTETSKIRPYVVCAVLRGVTLDEAKYNSFIELQDRLHQNICRYYQNMRAI
;
A
#
# COMPACT_ATOMS: atom_id res chain seq x y z
N MET A 1 -5.70 13.88 2.22
CA MET A 1 -5.05 12.95 3.19
C MET A 1 -4.02 12.11 2.41
N PRO A 2 -3.29 11.08 2.89
CA PRO A 2 -2.55 10.24 1.93
C PRO A 2 -3.54 9.58 0.96
N THR A 3 -3.26 9.69 -0.34
CA THR A 3 -4.05 9.08 -1.40
C THR A 3 -3.33 7.84 -1.93
N VAL A 4 -4.05 6.73 -2.00
CA VAL A 4 -3.57 5.45 -2.53
C VAL A 4 -4.26 5.21 -3.86
N SER A 5 -3.48 4.94 -4.90
CA SER A 5 -3.99 4.60 -6.23
C SER A 5 -3.96 3.09 -6.39
N VAL A 6 -5.10 2.46 -6.67
CA VAL A 6 -5.20 1.01 -6.85
C VAL A 6 -5.98 0.69 -8.13
N GLY A 7 -5.54 -0.33 -8.86
CA GLY A 7 -6.31 -0.87 -9.98
C GLY A 7 -7.62 -1.47 -9.48
N ARG A 8 -8.75 -1.05 -10.04
CA ARG A 8 -10.10 -1.48 -9.64
C ARG A 8 -10.25 -2.99 -9.72
N ASP A 9 -9.85 -3.57 -10.85
CA ASP A 9 -10.07 -4.99 -11.11
C ASP A 9 -9.20 -5.84 -10.16
N CYS A 10 -7.95 -5.44 -9.93
CA CYS A 10 -7.07 -6.04 -8.92
C CYS A 10 -7.65 -5.93 -7.50
N LEU A 11 -8.23 -4.79 -7.15
CA LEU A 11 -8.87 -4.58 -5.85
C LEU A 11 -10.09 -5.49 -5.67
N PHE A 12 -10.95 -5.58 -6.70
CA PHE A 12 -12.15 -6.42 -6.67
C PHE A 12 -11.81 -7.91 -6.63
N GLU A 13 -10.75 -8.32 -7.35
CA GLU A 13 -10.21 -9.67 -7.24
C GLU A 13 -9.77 -9.97 -5.79
N ALA A 14 -9.04 -9.03 -5.15
CA ALA A 14 -8.61 -9.19 -3.77
C ALA A 14 -9.80 -9.21 -2.77
N LEU A 15 -10.83 -8.39 -3.00
CA LEU A 15 -12.07 -8.38 -2.21
C LEU A 15 -12.92 -9.64 -2.46
N GLY A 16 -12.69 -10.37 -3.57
CA GLY A 16 -13.43 -11.57 -3.95
C GLY A 16 -14.87 -11.28 -4.42
N CYS A 17 -15.18 -10.02 -4.72
CA CYS A 17 -16.47 -9.58 -5.23
C CYS A 17 -16.30 -8.30 -6.06
N THR A 18 -17.22 -8.09 -6.99
CA THR A 18 -17.26 -6.90 -7.84
C THR A 18 -18.30 -5.94 -7.30
N TYR A 19 -17.96 -4.65 -7.28
CA TYR A 19 -18.85 -3.57 -6.87
C TYR A 19 -19.13 -2.65 -8.06
N THR A 20 -20.27 -1.97 -8.07
CA THR A 20 -20.39 -0.73 -8.86
C THR A 20 -19.60 0.40 -8.19
N ASP A 21 -19.36 1.49 -8.93
CA ASP A 21 -18.66 2.65 -8.39
C ASP A 21 -19.41 3.23 -7.17
N GLU A 22 -20.76 3.28 -7.22
CA GLU A 22 -21.59 3.77 -6.10
C GLU A 22 -21.58 2.81 -4.89
N GLU A 23 -21.62 1.50 -5.14
CA GLU A 23 -21.54 0.51 -4.05
C GLU A 23 -20.19 0.57 -3.33
N PHE A 24 -19.12 0.78 -4.09
CA PHE A 24 -17.76 0.89 -3.54
C PHE A 24 -17.56 2.22 -2.80
N ASP A 25 -18.11 3.33 -3.30
CA ASP A 25 -18.08 4.63 -2.61
C ASP A 25 -18.82 4.57 -1.26
N GLU A 26 -20.02 3.96 -1.23
CA GLU A 26 -20.76 3.75 0.01
C GLU A 26 -20.00 2.86 1.00
N LEU A 27 -19.32 1.81 0.52
CA LEU A 27 -18.45 0.98 1.35
C LEU A 27 -17.28 1.79 1.94
N CYS A 28 -16.64 2.62 1.12
CA CYS A 28 -15.59 3.53 1.55
C CYS A 28 -16.09 4.44 2.68
N PHE A 29 -17.24 5.08 2.46
CA PHE A 29 -17.86 5.99 3.43
C PHE A 29 -18.16 5.29 4.76
N GLN A 30 -18.76 4.09 4.72
CA GLN A 30 -19.08 3.31 5.93
C GLN A 30 -17.82 2.89 6.72
N PHE A 31 -16.74 2.58 6.00
CA PHE A 31 -15.46 2.23 6.61
C PHE A 31 -14.70 3.46 7.15
N GLY A 32 -14.96 4.65 6.60
CA GLY A 32 -14.30 5.90 6.96
C GLY A 32 -13.09 6.25 6.09
N ILE A 33 -13.10 5.84 4.83
CA ILE A 33 -12.19 6.26 3.76
C ILE A 33 -13.02 6.92 2.63
N GLU A 34 -12.37 7.58 1.68
CA GLU A 34 -13.07 8.32 0.62
C GLU A 34 -12.54 7.92 -0.76
N LEU A 35 -13.46 7.63 -1.69
CA LEU A 35 -13.13 7.44 -3.10
C LEU A 35 -13.06 8.83 -3.77
N ASP A 36 -11.84 9.35 -3.92
CA ASP A 36 -11.59 10.72 -4.38
C ASP A 36 -11.77 10.89 -5.89
N ASP A 37 -11.29 9.93 -6.67
CA ASP A 37 -11.28 10.01 -8.13
C ASP A 37 -11.25 8.61 -8.78
N ILE A 38 -11.91 8.49 -9.92
CA ILE A 38 -11.89 7.29 -10.77
C ILE A 38 -11.28 7.71 -12.11
N THR A 39 -10.10 7.15 -12.39
CA THR A 39 -9.35 7.47 -13.60
C THR A 39 -8.93 6.20 -14.32
N THR A 40 -8.25 6.32 -15.45
CA THR A 40 -7.62 5.20 -16.12
C THR A 40 -6.13 5.47 -16.29
N GLU A 41 -5.33 4.41 -16.44
CA GLU A 41 -3.90 4.56 -16.73
C GLU A 41 -3.64 5.46 -17.95
N LYS A 42 -4.43 5.30 -19.01
CA LYS A 42 -4.29 6.06 -20.25
C LYS A 42 -4.65 7.54 -20.02
N ALA A 43 -5.62 7.85 -19.17
CA ALA A 43 -5.93 9.24 -18.80
C ALA A 43 -4.79 9.88 -17.98
N ILE A 44 -4.16 9.13 -17.06
CA ILE A 44 -3.01 9.60 -16.27
C ILE A 44 -1.82 9.90 -17.20
N GLN A 45 -1.45 8.97 -18.09
CA GLN A 45 -0.34 9.16 -19.02
C GLN A 45 -0.56 10.32 -20.00
N ARG A 46 -1.80 10.60 -20.41
CA ARG A 46 -2.15 11.74 -21.28
C ARG A 46 -2.02 13.06 -20.54
N LYS A 47 -2.48 13.14 -19.28
CA LYS A 47 -2.29 14.32 -18.42
C LYS A 47 -0.82 14.62 -18.15
N GLU A 48 0.00 13.60 -17.88
CA GLU A 48 1.45 13.77 -17.69
C GLU A 48 2.17 14.24 -18.96
N LYS A 49 1.65 13.88 -20.14
CA LYS A 49 2.20 14.27 -21.45
C LYS A 49 1.61 15.56 -22.02
N HIS A 50 0.73 16.26 -21.29
CA HIS A 50 0.02 17.47 -21.75
C HIS A 50 -0.70 17.30 -23.11
N LEU A 51 -1.33 16.15 -23.35
CA LEU A 51 -2.13 15.90 -24.55
C LEU A 51 -3.62 16.15 -24.26
N GLU A 52 -4.34 16.78 -25.19
CA GLU A 52 -5.77 17.13 -25.03
C GLU A 52 -6.69 15.90 -25.02
N GLU A 53 -7.81 16.01 -24.29
CA GLU A 53 -8.81 14.96 -24.09
C GLU A 53 -9.70 14.82 -25.34
N GLU A 54 -9.28 14.03 -26.33
CA GLU A 54 -10.19 13.57 -27.39
C GLU A 54 -10.83 12.24 -26.99
N GLY A 55 -12.17 12.25 -26.93
CA GLY A 55 -13.03 11.17 -26.44
C GLY A 55 -12.89 9.87 -27.23
N VAL A 56 -12.09 8.96 -26.68
CA VAL A 56 -12.00 7.57 -27.13
C VAL A 56 -12.36 6.69 -25.94
N GLU A 57 -13.32 5.77 -26.15
CA GLU A 57 -13.67 4.73 -25.19
C GLU A 57 -12.41 4.05 -24.65
N ASP A 58 -12.29 4.10 -23.33
CA ASP A 58 -11.04 3.95 -22.63
C ASP A 58 -10.82 2.49 -22.23
N ASP A 59 -10.22 1.71 -23.14
CA ASP A 59 -9.79 0.33 -22.90
C ASP A 59 -8.53 0.27 -21.99
N GLY A 60 -8.49 1.09 -20.94
CA GLY A 60 -7.38 1.18 -19.99
C GLY A 60 -7.77 0.63 -18.63
N GLU A 61 -6.79 0.17 -17.85
CA GLU A 61 -7.06 -0.26 -16.48
C GLU A 61 -7.65 0.90 -15.67
N THR A 62 -8.81 0.65 -15.04
CA THR A 62 -9.48 1.63 -14.19
C THR A 62 -8.76 1.71 -12.85
N ILE A 63 -8.41 2.91 -12.42
CA ILE A 63 -7.68 3.21 -11.20
C ILE A 63 -8.59 4.00 -10.26
N TYR A 64 -8.74 3.48 -9.05
CA TYR A 64 -9.37 4.19 -7.94
C TYR A 64 -8.32 4.92 -7.12
N LYS A 65 -8.56 6.20 -6.87
CA LYS A 65 -7.81 7.00 -5.91
C LYS A 65 -8.59 7.08 -4.62
N ILE A 66 -8.02 6.51 -3.56
CA ILE A 66 -8.68 6.39 -2.27
C ILE A 66 -7.91 7.24 -1.26
N GLU A 67 -8.57 8.22 -0.65
CA GLU A 67 -8.01 8.96 0.48
C GLU A 67 -8.17 8.14 1.77
N VAL A 68 -7.06 7.93 2.47
CA VAL A 68 -7.03 7.17 3.73
C VAL A 68 -6.56 8.04 4.90
N PRO A 69 -7.04 7.79 6.13
CA PRO A 69 -6.57 8.51 7.31
C PRO A 69 -5.05 8.40 7.51
N ALA A 70 -4.38 9.51 7.82
CA ALA A 70 -2.93 9.57 7.97
C ALA A 70 -2.36 8.74 9.14
N ASN A 71 -3.22 8.20 10.01
CA ASN A 71 -2.87 7.32 11.13
C ASN A 71 -3.09 5.83 10.82
N ARG A 72 -3.59 5.47 9.63
CA ARG A 72 -3.88 4.10 9.20
C ARG A 72 -2.87 3.61 8.17
N TYR A 73 -1.66 3.33 8.63
CA TYR A 73 -0.54 2.93 7.77
C TYR A 73 -0.74 1.57 7.11
N ASP A 74 -1.60 0.75 7.69
CA ASP A 74 -2.05 -0.52 7.14
C ASP A 74 -2.84 -0.35 5.84
N LEU A 75 -3.37 0.85 5.53
CA LEU A 75 -4.19 1.10 4.34
C LEU A 75 -3.39 1.69 3.17
N LEU A 76 -2.06 1.76 3.26
CA LEU A 76 -1.21 2.41 2.25
C LEU A 76 -0.85 1.51 1.05
N CYS A 77 -1.42 0.30 0.97
CA CYS A 77 -1.27 -0.62 -0.15
C CYS A 77 -2.58 -1.38 -0.43
N LEU A 78 -2.64 -2.02 -1.60
CA LEU A 78 -3.79 -2.82 -2.03
C LEU A 78 -4.11 -3.96 -1.06
N GLU A 79 -3.09 -4.70 -0.61
CA GLU A 79 -3.28 -5.87 0.26
C GLU A 79 -3.86 -5.47 1.62
N GLY A 80 -3.41 -4.33 2.15
CA GLY A 80 -3.87 -3.80 3.41
C GLY A 80 -5.29 -3.24 3.34
N LEU A 81 -5.62 -2.51 2.27
CA LEU A 81 -6.99 -2.08 1.98
C LEU A 81 -7.94 -3.27 1.84
N ALA A 82 -7.58 -4.24 1.00
CA ALA A 82 -8.40 -5.43 0.78
C ALA A 82 -8.60 -6.21 2.07
N GLN A 83 -7.54 -6.46 2.86
CA GLN A 83 -7.65 -7.15 4.14
C GLN A 83 -8.58 -6.41 5.10
N ALA A 84 -8.42 -5.09 5.24
CA ALA A 84 -9.21 -4.30 6.17
C ALA A 84 -10.70 -4.26 5.79
N LEU A 85 -11.01 -4.06 4.50
CA LEU A 85 -12.38 -4.04 3.99
C LEU A 85 -13.05 -5.42 4.08
N ARG A 86 -12.32 -6.52 3.81
CA ARG A 86 -12.84 -7.89 3.99
C ARG A 86 -13.19 -8.20 5.43
N ILE A 87 -12.34 -7.80 6.38
CA ILE A 87 -12.60 -7.97 7.81
C ILE A 87 -13.79 -7.12 8.24
N PHE A 88 -13.88 -5.86 7.78
CA PHE A 88 -14.99 -4.96 8.07
C PHE A 88 -16.34 -5.53 7.61
N ASN A 89 -16.37 -6.11 6.41
CA ASN A 89 -17.55 -6.79 5.85
C ASN A 89 -17.80 -8.19 6.45
N GLY A 90 -16.98 -8.63 7.40
CA GLY A 90 -17.12 -9.94 8.04
C GLY A 90 -16.83 -11.13 7.12
N LEU A 91 -16.16 -10.91 5.99
CA LEU A 91 -15.77 -11.97 5.04
C LEU A 91 -14.61 -12.80 5.58
N ASP A 92 -13.68 -12.15 6.28
CA ASP A 92 -12.52 -12.80 6.88
C ASP A 92 -12.45 -12.55 8.39
N PRO A 93 -11.93 -13.51 9.18
CA PRO A 93 -11.62 -13.29 10.58
C PRO A 93 -10.40 -12.38 10.74
N ILE A 94 -10.27 -11.73 11.89
CA ILE A 94 -9.11 -10.91 12.23
C ILE A 94 -7.83 -11.78 12.23
N PRO A 95 -6.81 -11.45 11.41
CA PRO A 95 -5.59 -12.25 11.30
C PRO A 95 -4.78 -12.17 12.60
N THR A 96 -4.18 -13.30 12.98
CA THR A 96 -3.27 -13.35 14.13
C THR A 96 -1.83 -13.51 13.65
N TYR A 97 -1.04 -12.46 13.78
CA TYR A 97 0.39 -12.48 13.46
C TYR A 97 1.19 -13.02 14.64
N LYS A 98 2.01 -14.05 14.39
CA LYS A 98 2.88 -14.68 15.40
C LYS A 98 4.31 -14.69 14.93
N VAL A 99 5.25 -14.47 15.85
CA VAL A 99 6.67 -14.65 15.58
C VAL A 99 6.95 -16.15 15.53
N ALA A 100 7.54 -16.61 14.42
CA ALA A 100 7.91 -18.02 14.28
C ALA A 100 8.97 -18.41 15.30
N ASN A 101 8.84 -19.60 15.88
CA ASN A 101 9.87 -20.16 16.75
C ASN A 101 11.01 -20.71 15.88
N ILE A 102 12.17 -20.07 15.94
CA ILE A 102 13.35 -20.41 15.13
C ILE A 102 14.47 -20.81 16.08
N GLY A 103 15.16 -21.92 15.77
CA GLY A 103 16.34 -22.37 16.52
C GLY A 103 17.45 -21.32 16.52
N LYS A 104 18.28 -21.30 17.58
CA LYS A 104 19.34 -20.29 17.75
C LYS A 104 20.32 -20.28 16.56
N GLU A 105 20.59 -21.45 15.98
CA GLU A 105 21.46 -21.59 14.81
C GLU A 105 20.95 -20.89 13.54
N SER A 106 19.64 -20.64 13.43
CA SER A 106 19.01 -20.00 12.27
C SER A 106 18.62 -18.53 12.54
N MET A 107 18.95 -18.01 13.73
CA MET A 107 18.67 -16.64 14.14
C MET A 107 19.71 -15.69 13.56
N LEU A 108 19.25 -14.72 12.76
CA LEU A 108 20.11 -13.67 12.24
C LEU A 108 20.26 -12.55 13.28
N GLU A 109 21.48 -12.03 13.43
CA GLU A 109 21.78 -10.97 14.38
C GLU A 109 22.22 -9.69 13.64
N MET A 110 21.64 -8.56 14.03
CA MET A 110 22.06 -7.24 13.58
C MET A 110 22.60 -6.45 14.77
N ARG A 111 23.86 -6.01 14.68
CA ARG A 111 24.57 -5.30 15.76
C ARG A 111 24.76 -3.83 15.39
N VAL A 112 24.21 -2.94 16.21
CA VAL A 112 24.36 -1.50 16.06
C VAL A 112 25.66 -1.05 16.72
N LYS A 113 26.56 -0.43 15.96
CA LYS A 113 27.83 0.07 16.50
C LYS A 113 27.67 1.45 17.12
N THR A 114 28.47 1.75 18.13
CA THR A 114 28.40 3.00 18.92
C THR A 114 28.58 4.26 18.06
N GLU A 115 29.33 4.18 16.96
CA GLU A 115 29.57 5.29 16.03
C GLU A 115 28.28 5.81 15.39
N THR A 116 27.23 4.97 15.28
CA THR A 116 25.94 5.35 14.69
C THR A 116 25.03 6.13 15.65
N SER A 117 25.34 6.14 16.94
CA SER A 117 24.49 6.70 18.01
C SER A 117 24.12 8.17 17.81
N LYS A 118 25.05 8.97 17.24
CA LYS A 118 24.82 10.41 17.01
C LYS A 118 23.93 10.72 15.81
N ILE A 119 23.81 9.81 14.85
CA ILE A 119 23.13 10.06 13.56
C ILE A 119 21.83 9.24 13.47
N ARG A 120 21.92 7.92 13.67
CA ARG A 120 20.79 6.98 13.63
C ARG A 120 20.99 5.89 14.69
N PRO A 121 20.55 6.13 15.95
CA PRO A 121 20.89 5.27 17.09
C PRO A 121 20.18 3.91 17.11
N TYR A 122 19.10 3.73 16.37
CA TYR A 122 18.26 2.54 16.43
C TYR A 122 18.02 1.97 15.04
N VAL A 123 18.00 0.65 14.95
CA VAL A 123 17.57 -0.10 13.78
C VAL A 123 16.83 -1.36 14.23
N VAL A 124 15.76 -1.69 13.53
CA VAL A 124 14.93 -2.87 13.78
C VAL A 124 14.81 -3.62 12.47
N CYS A 125 14.98 -4.94 12.52
CA CYS A 125 14.82 -5.82 11.35
C CYS A 125 13.92 -7.00 11.70
N ALA A 126 13.22 -7.49 10.68
CA ALA A 126 12.46 -8.74 10.72
C ALA A 126 12.75 -9.55 9.46
N VAL A 127 12.53 -10.86 9.52
CA VAL A 127 12.74 -11.78 8.39
C VAL A 127 11.45 -12.53 8.14
N LEU A 128 10.89 -12.36 6.95
CA LEU A 128 9.80 -13.18 6.46
C LEU A 128 10.40 -14.31 5.62
N ARG A 129 10.07 -15.57 5.95
CA ARG A 129 10.57 -16.76 5.25
C ARG A 129 9.43 -17.42 4.46
N GLY A 130 9.76 -17.99 3.30
CA GLY A 130 8.77 -18.67 2.46
C GLY A 130 7.83 -17.74 1.71
N VAL A 131 8.24 -16.49 1.47
CA VAL A 131 7.46 -15.53 0.68
C VAL A 131 7.67 -15.84 -0.81
N THR A 132 6.58 -15.98 -1.55
CA THR A 132 6.59 -16.08 -3.02
C THR A 132 6.23 -14.72 -3.58
N LEU A 133 7.19 -14.09 -4.26
CA LEU A 133 7.00 -12.81 -4.94
C LEU A 133 6.87 -13.08 -6.44
N ASP A 134 5.78 -12.62 -7.01
CA ASP A 134 5.64 -12.38 -8.44
C ASP A 134 5.91 -10.88 -8.71
N GLU A 135 5.93 -10.48 -9.98
CA GLU A 135 6.24 -9.11 -10.38
C GLU A 135 5.26 -8.09 -9.78
N ALA A 136 3.96 -8.42 -9.76
CA ALA A 136 2.92 -7.56 -9.20
C ALA A 136 3.10 -7.36 -7.69
N LYS A 137 3.27 -8.45 -6.92
CA LYS A 137 3.51 -8.40 -5.46
C LYS A 137 4.81 -7.70 -5.13
N TYR A 138 5.85 -7.90 -5.94
CA TYR A 138 7.11 -7.20 -5.76
C TYR A 138 6.94 -5.69 -5.93
N ASN A 139 6.26 -5.26 -7.00
CA ASN A 139 5.99 -3.84 -7.25
C ASN A 139 5.15 -3.21 -6.14
N SER A 140 4.08 -3.90 -5.69
CA SER A 140 3.27 -3.48 -4.54
C SER A 140 4.10 -3.33 -3.26
N PHE A 141 5.01 -4.28 -3.00
CA PHE A 141 5.88 -4.24 -1.83
C PHE A 141 6.84 -3.03 -1.85
N ILE A 142 7.41 -2.70 -3.01
CA ILE A 142 8.25 -1.52 -3.20
C ILE A 142 7.43 -0.23 -3.07
N GLU A 143 6.23 -0.18 -3.66
CA GLU A 143 5.35 0.98 -3.52
C GLU A 143 5.00 1.25 -2.06
N LEU A 144 4.63 0.22 -1.29
CA LEU A 144 4.36 0.36 0.14
C LEU A 144 5.56 0.96 0.89
N GLN A 145 6.78 0.51 0.58
CA GLN A 145 8.00 1.07 1.16
C GLN A 145 8.13 2.57 0.86
N ASP A 146 7.92 2.98 -0.39
CA ASP A 146 8.01 4.38 -0.81
C ASP A 146 6.92 5.24 -0.17
N ARG A 147 5.69 4.74 -0.07
CA ARG A 147 4.57 5.44 0.61
C ARG A 147 4.86 5.67 2.09
N LEU A 148 5.38 4.66 2.79
CA LEU A 148 5.80 4.79 4.19
C LEU A 148 6.93 5.80 4.36
N HIS A 149 7.89 5.81 3.43
CA HIS A 149 9.01 6.76 3.45
C HIS A 149 8.59 8.21 3.22
N GLN A 150 7.65 8.45 2.30
CA GLN A 150 7.11 9.77 2.03
C GLN A 150 6.28 10.29 3.20
N ASN A 151 5.48 9.42 3.82
CA ASN A 151 4.55 9.80 4.88
C ASN A 151 5.22 9.81 6.28
N ILE A 152 5.33 8.64 6.92
CA ILE A 152 5.75 8.51 8.32
C ILE A 152 7.22 8.87 8.50
N CYS A 153 8.06 8.49 7.53
CA CYS A 153 9.49 8.76 7.61
C CYS A 153 9.87 10.18 7.17
N ARG A 154 8.88 11.07 6.94
CA ARG A 154 9.04 12.49 6.66
C ARG A 154 10.04 12.75 5.52
N TYR A 155 9.77 12.18 4.34
CA TYR A 155 10.52 12.43 3.10
C TYR A 155 12.04 12.40 3.24
N TYR A 156 12.67 11.26 3.55
CA TYR A 156 14.14 11.12 3.59
C TYR A 156 14.89 12.32 4.22
N GLN A 157 14.28 13.10 5.13
CA GLN A 157 14.77 14.46 5.46
C GLN A 157 16.09 14.44 6.26
N ASN A 158 16.57 13.25 6.61
CA ASN A 158 17.87 13.02 7.23
C ASN A 158 18.82 12.21 6.33
N MET A 159 18.84 12.50 5.02
CA MET A 159 19.91 12.09 4.10
C MET A 159 20.81 13.29 3.70
N ARG A 160 20.71 14.42 4.40
CA ARG A 160 21.74 15.48 4.40
C ARG A 160 22.72 15.28 5.56
N ALA A 161 23.66 14.36 5.39
CA ALA A 161 24.99 14.34 6.01
C ALA A 161 25.61 12.95 5.78
N ILE A 162 26.12 12.74 4.58
CA ILE A 162 27.31 11.91 4.35
C ILE A 162 28.24 12.78 3.50
#